data_AF-A0A1J5IEN0-F1
#
_entry.id   AF-A0A1J5IEN0-F1
#
_cell.length_a   1.000
_cell.length_b   1.000
_cell.length_c   1.000
_cell.angle_alpha   90.00
_cell.angle_beta   90.00
_cell.angle_gamma   90.00
#
_symmetry.space_group_name_H-M   'P 1'
#
loop_
_entity.id
_entity.type
_entity.pdbx_description
1 polymer ?
#
loop_
_entity_poly.entity_id
_entity_poly.type
_entity_poly.pdbx_seq_one_letter_code
_entity_poly.pdbx_strand_id
1 'polypeptide(L)'
;MANKKQTDNALNNLLASAGPEILRDLVSSLAFQDPEVRRTCFEYLKAHAPLSTTQKQTSDGEVVLALWEELYPDLEEMDDCGGGDYHVADHVGDLLGQMREKLTDGNVSHEVRRELLEEVLPFIKSGNAGLDDELYDTAYAACREEAEWRWLACSFEAMKQDWPLDHARRIYRRLGDREKYLELRRLKMVYGLDYHDLAQFYREEGNREQALAVAEEGLKKGQGRMDELRQFLAGHALESGDRERYLDLQFAQAVASLTLEGYKTFKKICDPSDPSLPL
;
A
#
# COMPACT_ATOMS: atom_id res chain seq x y z
N MET A 1 40.22 -9.62 39.33
CA MET A 1 39.07 -8.80 38.91
C MET A 1 39.57 -7.38 38.73
N ALA A 2 39.98 -7.01 37.52
CA ALA A 2 40.50 -5.69 37.21
C ALA A 2 39.44 -4.96 36.38
N ASN A 3 38.86 -3.91 36.97
CA ASN A 3 38.07 -2.90 36.29
C ASN A 3 38.94 -2.30 35.18
N LYS A 4 38.67 -2.67 33.92
CA LYS A 4 39.23 -1.98 32.77
C LYS A 4 38.60 -0.59 32.77
N LYS A 5 39.32 0.37 33.35
CA LYS A 5 39.05 1.80 33.19
C LYS A 5 38.91 2.05 31.69
N GLN A 6 37.70 2.44 31.33
CA GLN A 6 37.32 3.07 30.09
C GLN A 6 38.42 4.08 29.74
N THR A 7 39.24 3.71 28.75
CA THR A 7 40.28 4.58 28.20
C THR A 7 39.60 5.87 27.77
N ASP A 8 40.07 6.99 28.32
CA ASP A 8 39.79 8.34 27.84
C ASP A 8 39.96 8.35 26.31
N ASN A 9 38.83 8.30 25.60
CA ASN A 9 38.82 8.31 24.15
C ASN A 9 39.25 9.71 23.72
N ALA A 10 40.37 9.84 22.99
CA ALA A 10 40.89 11.13 22.55
C ALA A 10 39.83 11.97 21.82
N LEU A 11 38.90 11.32 21.12
CA LEU A 11 37.74 11.95 20.51
C LEU A 11 36.80 12.57 21.55
N ASN A 12 36.48 11.86 22.63
CA ASN A 12 35.62 12.39 23.71
C ASN A 12 36.26 13.60 24.38
N ASN A 13 37.59 13.62 24.52
CA ASN A 13 38.31 14.77 25.05
C ASN A 13 38.25 15.97 24.10
N LEU A 14 38.36 15.74 22.79
CA LEU A 14 38.18 16.79 21.78
C LEU A 14 36.75 17.33 21.75
N LEU A 15 35.74 16.46 21.79
CA LEU A 15 34.34 16.85 21.86
C LEU A 15 34.02 17.64 23.14
N ALA A 16 34.57 17.24 24.29
CA ALA A 16 34.37 17.93 25.56
C ALA A 16 35.07 19.30 25.65
N SER A 17 36.13 19.50 24.86
CA SER A 17 36.89 20.77 24.80
C SER A 17 36.41 21.69 23.67
N ALA A 18 35.64 21.18 22.72
CA ALA A 18 35.06 21.97 21.64
C ALA A 18 33.87 22.82 22.15
N GLY A 19 33.81 24.07 21.68
CA GLY A 19 32.67 24.95 21.93
C GLY A 19 31.44 24.57 21.10
N PRO A 20 30.24 25.06 21.48
CA PRO A 20 28.99 24.73 20.79
C PRO A 20 29.00 25.02 19.28
N GLU A 21 29.64 26.11 18.83
CA GLU A 21 29.70 26.44 17.40
C GLU A 21 30.55 25.45 16.61
N ILE A 22 31.70 25.01 17.15
CA ILE A 22 32.56 24.01 16.51
C ILE A 22 31.83 22.68 16.38
N LEU A 23 31.06 22.29 17.41
CA LEU A 23 30.25 21.07 17.37
C LEU A 23 29.11 21.18 16.35
N ARG A 24 28.46 22.34 16.24
CA ARG A 24 27.45 22.58 15.18
C ARG A 24 28.06 22.51 13.79
N ASP A 25 29.24 23.10 13.59
CA ASP A 25 29.93 23.06 12.30
C ASP A 25 30.34 21.62 11.93
N LEU A 26 30.85 20.85 12.90
CA LEU A 26 31.18 19.44 12.70
C LEU A 26 29.94 18.63 12.31
N VAL A 27 28.86 18.75 13.08
CA VAL A 27 27.60 18.04 12.79
C VAL A 27 27.06 18.44 11.43
N SER A 28 27.05 19.74 11.10
CA SER A 28 26.58 20.24 9.80
C SER A 28 27.43 19.71 8.64
N SER A 29 28.76 19.64 8.80
CA SER A 29 29.65 19.11 7.79
C SER A 29 29.46 17.61 7.56
N LEU A 30 29.23 16.83 8.62
CA LEU A 30 28.99 15.39 8.51
C LEU A 30 27.62 15.11 7.89
N ALA A 31 26.57 15.76 8.40
CA ALA A 31 25.20 15.64 7.89
C ALA A 31 25.04 16.14 6.44
N PHE A 32 25.93 17.01 5.96
CA PHE A 32 25.93 17.42 4.56
C PHE A 32 26.48 16.35 3.62
N GLN A 33 27.37 15.48 4.10
CA GLN A 33 28.06 14.48 3.27
C GLN A 33 27.37 13.12 3.25
N ASP A 34 26.57 12.83 4.27
CA ASP A 34 26.04 11.49 4.53
C ASP A 34 24.56 11.58 4.97
N PRO A 35 23.61 11.08 4.14
CA PRO A 35 22.17 11.08 4.44
C PRO A 35 21.80 10.30 5.71
N GLU A 36 22.48 9.18 5.99
CA GLU A 36 22.23 8.38 7.19
C GLU A 36 22.63 9.18 8.45
N VAL A 37 23.78 9.85 8.40
CA VAL A 37 24.23 10.75 9.46
C VAL A 37 23.28 11.94 9.59
N ARG A 38 22.81 12.52 8.48
CA ARG A 38 21.82 13.61 8.48
C ARG A 38 20.55 13.18 9.21
N ARG A 39 19.98 12.03 8.83
CA ARG A 39 18.79 11.45 9.46
C ARG A 39 18.99 11.22 10.95
N THR A 40 20.10 10.59 11.33
CA THR A 40 20.45 10.33 12.74
C THR A 40 20.54 11.62 13.55
N CYS A 41 21.14 12.67 12.98
CA CYS A 41 21.20 13.99 13.63
C CYS A 41 19.80 14.58 13.84
N PHE A 42 18.92 14.53 12.84
CA PHE A 42 17.56 15.03 12.98
C PHE A 42 16.77 14.29 14.07
N GLU A 43 16.81 12.96 14.06
CA GLU A 43 16.07 12.15 15.04
C GLU A 43 16.56 12.40 16.47
N TYR A 44 17.89 12.44 16.67
CA TYR A 44 18.49 12.72 17.96
C TYR A 44 18.12 14.12 18.47
N LEU A 45 18.28 15.15 17.63
CA LEU A 45 17.97 16.53 18.02
C LEU A 45 16.47 16.71 18.31
N LYS A 46 15.59 16.06 17.55
CA LYS A 46 14.14 16.07 17.81
C LYS A 46 13.78 15.47 19.17
N ALA A 47 14.46 14.41 19.60
CA ALA A 47 14.22 13.76 20.89
C ALA A 47 14.72 14.60 22.08
N HIS A 48 15.69 15.50 21.86
CA HIS A 48 16.41 16.17 22.95
C HIS A 48 16.27 17.71 22.99
N ALA A 49 15.78 18.35 21.93
CA ALA A 49 15.59 19.80 21.86
C ALA A 49 14.12 20.21 21.99
N PRO A 50 13.80 21.34 22.68
CA PRO A 50 12.47 21.91 22.66
C PRO A 50 12.18 22.51 21.27
N LEU A 51 11.27 21.88 20.52
CA LEU A 51 10.87 22.32 19.18
C LEU A 51 9.46 22.94 19.18
N SER A 52 9.30 24.05 18.46
CA SER A 52 7.99 24.58 18.07
C SER A 52 7.27 23.66 17.08
N THR A 53 5.96 23.83 16.90
CA THR A 53 5.17 23.03 15.94
C THR A 53 5.73 23.13 14.51
N THR A 54 6.10 24.33 14.06
CA THR A 54 6.70 24.54 12.74
C THR A 54 8.04 23.82 12.62
N GLN A 55 8.89 23.86 13.64
CA GLN A 55 10.16 23.14 13.64
C GLN A 55 9.98 21.63 13.65
N LYS A 56 8.93 21.11 14.31
CA LYS A 56 8.57 19.69 14.24
C LYS A 56 8.14 19.29 12.82
N GLN A 57 7.34 20.13 12.15
CA GLN A 57 6.92 19.87 10.77
C GLN A 57 8.09 19.84 9.80
N THR A 58 8.96 20.85 9.87
CA THR A 58 10.19 20.90 9.08
C THR A 58 11.06 19.68 9.36
N SER A 59 11.28 19.35 10.64
CA SER A 59 12.09 18.19 11.01
C SER A 59 11.52 16.86 10.51
N ASP A 60 10.20 16.67 10.54
CA ASP A 60 9.58 15.43 10.05
C ASP A 60 9.69 15.31 8.54
N GLY A 61 9.51 16.42 7.81
CA GLY A 61 9.73 16.46 6.37
C GLY A 61 11.19 16.18 5.99
N GLU A 62 12.15 16.80 6.68
CA GLU A 62 13.58 16.57 6.45
C GLU A 62 14.00 15.12 6.71
N VAL A 63 13.42 14.45 7.71
CA VAL A 63 13.68 13.02 7.95
C VAL A 63 13.17 12.17 6.79
N VAL A 64 11.99 12.48 6.24
CA VAL A 64 11.44 11.76 5.09
C VAL A 64 12.31 11.97 3.85
N LEU A 65 12.73 13.22 3.58
CA LEU A 65 13.61 13.51 2.45
C LEU A 65 15.00 12.87 2.61
N ALA A 66 15.55 12.84 3.82
CA ALA A 66 16.82 12.15 4.09
C ALA A 66 16.71 10.63 3.86
N LEU A 67 15.59 10.01 4.25
CA LEU A 67 15.33 8.60 3.93
C LEU A 67 15.25 8.36 2.42
N TRP A 68 14.62 9.28 1.68
CA TRP A 68 14.58 9.22 0.22
C TRP A 68 15.98 9.33 -0.40
N GLU A 69 16.78 10.31 0.05
CA GLU A 69 18.17 10.49 -0.38
C GLU A 69 19.04 9.27 -0.06
N GLU A 70 18.80 8.59 1.07
CA GLU A 70 19.49 7.36 1.47
C GLU A 70 19.15 6.18 0.53
N LEU A 71 17.87 5.97 0.22
CA LEU A 71 17.44 4.82 -0.61
C LEU A 71 17.59 5.04 -2.12
N TYR A 72 17.61 6.29 -2.59
CA TYR A 72 17.52 6.62 -4.02
C TYR A 72 18.57 5.90 -4.89
N PRO A 73 19.88 5.87 -4.54
CA PRO A 73 20.89 5.25 -5.39
C PRO A 73 20.64 3.76 -5.62
N ASP A 74 20.25 3.05 -4.56
CA ASP A 74 19.95 1.62 -4.62
C ASP A 74 18.65 1.39 -5.41
N LEU A 75 17.61 2.21 -5.18
CA LEU A 75 16.35 2.12 -5.92
C LEU A 75 16.54 2.40 -7.42
N GLU A 76 17.39 3.36 -7.79
CA GLU A 76 17.75 3.66 -9.17
C GLU A 76 18.48 2.49 -9.84
N GLU A 77 19.48 1.90 -9.17
CA GLU A 77 20.16 0.71 -9.68
C GLU A 77 19.21 -0.48 -9.84
N MET A 78 18.32 -0.69 -8.88
CA MET A 78 17.28 -1.72 -8.95
C MET A 78 16.35 -1.49 -10.15
N ASP A 79 15.89 -0.25 -10.38
CA ASP A 79 15.02 0.05 -11.52
C ASP A 79 15.75 -0.14 -12.86
N ASP A 80 17.03 0.23 -12.96
CA ASP A 80 17.84 0.01 -14.16
C ASP A 80 18.06 -1.48 -14.45
N CYS A 81 18.18 -2.31 -13.41
CA CYS A 81 18.47 -3.73 -13.52
C CYS A 81 17.24 -4.65 -13.58
N GLY A 82 16.03 -4.12 -13.33
CA GLY A 82 14.81 -4.93 -13.27
C GLY A 82 14.61 -5.65 -11.94
N GLY A 83 15.13 -5.06 -10.85
CA GLY A 83 15.14 -5.58 -9.50
C GLY A 83 16.54 -5.55 -8.88
N GLY A 84 16.58 -5.75 -7.56
CA GLY A 84 17.81 -5.88 -6.79
C GLY A 84 18.07 -7.31 -6.34
N ASP A 85 19.27 -7.55 -5.80
CA ASP A 85 19.44 -8.73 -4.96
C ASP A 85 18.58 -8.61 -3.68
N TYR A 86 18.36 -9.74 -2.99
CA TYR A 86 17.48 -9.77 -1.82
C TYR A 86 17.92 -8.81 -0.71
N HIS A 87 19.23 -8.59 -0.51
CA HIS A 87 19.69 -7.72 0.56
C HIS A 87 19.46 -6.25 0.24
N VAL A 88 19.68 -5.85 -1.01
CA VAL A 88 19.40 -4.48 -1.47
C VAL A 88 17.89 -4.23 -1.47
N ALA A 89 17.10 -5.17 -2.00
CA ALA A 89 15.65 -5.06 -2.03
C ALA A 89 15.04 -4.99 -0.63
N ASP A 90 15.50 -5.83 0.30
CA ASP A 90 15.07 -5.78 1.71
C ASP A 90 15.43 -4.42 2.35
N HIS A 91 16.64 -3.90 2.09
CA HIS A 91 17.08 -2.62 2.63
C HIS A 91 16.24 -1.44 2.12
N VAL A 92 16.03 -1.36 0.80
CA VAL A 92 15.19 -0.32 0.19
C VAL A 92 13.74 -0.45 0.68
N GLY A 93 13.22 -1.69 0.78
CA GLY A 93 11.90 -1.98 1.34
C GLY A 93 11.75 -1.50 2.79
N ASP A 94 12.75 -1.73 3.63
CA ASP A 94 12.80 -1.26 5.02
C ASP A 94 12.83 0.28 5.12
N LEU A 95 13.59 0.95 4.25
CA LEU A 95 13.64 2.42 4.20
C LEU A 95 12.30 3.01 3.74
N LEU A 96 11.68 2.44 2.70
CA LEU A 96 10.32 2.81 2.28
C LEU A 96 9.30 2.57 3.40
N GLY A 97 9.44 1.46 4.16
CA GLY A 97 8.64 1.18 5.34
C GLY A 97 8.73 2.27 6.40
N GLN A 98 9.95 2.68 6.76
CA GLN A 98 10.19 3.77 7.69
C GLN A 98 9.59 5.09 7.17
N MET A 99 9.72 5.39 5.87
CA MET A 99 9.11 6.58 5.29
C MET A 99 7.59 6.55 5.44
N ARG A 100 6.93 5.42 5.16
CA ARG A 100 5.47 5.28 5.33
C ARG A 100 5.02 5.53 6.76
N GLU A 101 5.75 5.04 7.75
CA GLU A 101 5.47 5.31 9.16
C GLU A 101 5.56 6.81 9.46
N LYS A 102 6.64 7.48 9.02
CA LYS A 102 6.81 8.94 9.24
C LYS A 102 5.75 9.76 8.48
N LEU A 103 5.35 9.35 7.28
CA LEU A 103 4.30 10.02 6.51
C LEU A 103 2.92 9.89 7.18
N THR A 104 2.65 8.74 7.79
CA THR A 104 1.37 8.43 8.46
C THR A 104 1.28 9.11 9.83
N ASP A 105 2.32 8.99 10.65
CA ASP A 105 2.31 9.43 12.05
C ASP A 105 2.93 10.82 12.28
N GLY A 106 3.77 11.26 11.34
CA GLY A 106 4.52 12.52 11.44
C GLY A 106 3.74 13.74 10.94
N ASN A 107 4.22 14.92 11.29
CA ASN A 107 3.64 16.18 10.86
C ASN A 107 4.33 16.72 9.59
N VAL A 108 4.45 15.89 8.56
CA VAL A 108 5.08 16.27 7.29
C VAL A 108 4.19 17.29 6.56
N SER A 109 4.77 18.35 5.98
CA SER A 109 4.00 19.38 5.25
C SER A 109 3.45 18.87 3.91
N HIS A 110 2.46 19.56 3.33
CA HIS A 110 1.93 19.19 2.01
C HIS A 110 3.00 19.30 0.92
N GLU A 111 3.85 20.32 0.98
CA GLU A 111 4.91 20.58 0.01
C GLU A 111 5.89 19.40 -0.06
N VAL A 112 6.36 18.92 1.08
CA VAL A 112 7.29 17.77 1.14
C VAL A 112 6.62 16.48 0.66
N ARG A 113 5.35 16.25 1.04
CA ARG A 113 4.60 15.07 0.54
C ARG A 113 4.41 15.12 -0.98
N ARG A 114 4.17 16.31 -1.55
CA ARG A 114 4.04 16.51 -2.99
C ARG A 114 5.36 16.24 -3.71
N GLU A 115 6.46 16.79 -3.21
CA GLU A 115 7.80 16.57 -3.74
C GLU A 115 8.13 15.07 -3.77
N LEU A 116 7.94 14.38 -2.64
CA LEU A 116 8.16 12.93 -2.58
C LEU A 116 7.29 12.16 -3.59
N LEU A 117 6.02 12.54 -3.76
CA LEU A 117 5.16 11.90 -4.75
C LEU A 117 5.71 12.05 -6.18
N GLU A 118 6.22 13.22 -6.53
CA GLU A 118 6.80 13.49 -7.85
C GLU A 118 8.06 12.65 -8.09
N GLU A 119 8.83 12.34 -7.03
CA GLU A 119 10.01 11.48 -7.07
C GLU A 119 9.67 9.98 -7.14
N VAL A 120 8.59 9.53 -6.48
CA VAL A 120 8.17 8.12 -6.47
C VAL A 120 7.49 7.68 -7.78
N LEU A 121 6.72 8.58 -8.41
CA LEU A 121 5.91 8.25 -9.59
C LEU A 121 6.70 7.73 -10.81
N PRO A 122 7.92 8.22 -11.13
CA PRO A 122 8.77 7.65 -12.16
C PRO A 122 9.05 6.15 -11.98
N PHE A 123 9.36 5.71 -10.75
CA PHE A 123 9.62 4.30 -10.44
C PHE A 123 8.36 3.45 -10.58
N ILE A 124 7.22 3.95 -10.09
CA ILE A 124 5.91 3.28 -10.29
C ILE A 124 5.60 3.12 -11.79
N LYS A 125 5.88 4.14 -12.59
CA LYS A 125 5.63 4.11 -14.04
C LYS A 125 6.57 3.16 -14.76
N SER A 126 7.83 3.06 -14.30
CA SER A 126 8.80 2.10 -14.81
C SER A 126 8.33 0.67 -14.51
N GLY A 127 7.91 0.43 -13.26
CA GLY A 127 7.49 -0.87 -12.76
C GLY A 127 8.61 -1.91 -12.82
N ASN A 128 9.87 -1.46 -12.82
CA ASN A 128 11.02 -2.30 -13.07
C ASN A 128 11.83 -2.58 -11.79
N ALA A 129 11.76 -1.71 -10.79
CA ALA A 129 12.46 -1.87 -9.51
C ALA A 129 12.10 -3.15 -8.71
N GLY A 130 11.00 -3.83 -9.02
CA GLY A 130 10.58 -5.05 -8.30
C GLY A 130 10.06 -4.79 -6.88
N LEU A 131 9.70 -3.54 -6.57
CA LEU A 131 9.15 -3.06 -5.30
C LEU A 131 7.80 -2.34 -5.52
N ASP A 132 6.98 -2.86 -6.44
CA ASP A 132 5.73 -2.20 -6.85
C ASP A 132 4.84 -1.88 -5.65
N ASP A 133 4.52 -2.89 -4.83
CA ASP A 133 3.62 -2.75 -3.68
C ASP A 133 4.14 -1.69 -2.69
N GLU A 134 5.44 -1.71 -2.37
CA GLU A 134 6.07 -0.75 -1.46
C GLU A 134 6.04 0.68 -2.00
N LEU A 135 6.23 0.86 -3.32
CA LEU A 135 6.19 2.17 -3.97
C LEU A 135 4.75 2.74 -3.99
N TYR A 136 3.75 1.91 -4.34
CA TYR A 136 2.34 2.33 -4.28
C TYR A 136 1.91 2.68 -2.86
N ASP A 137 2.29 1.86 -1.87
CA ASP A 137 1.98 2.12 -0.46
C ASP A 137 2.64 3.41 0.04
N THR A 138 3.85 3.72 -0.44
CA THR A 138 4.55 4.97 -0.12
C THR A 138 3.83 6.18 -0.73
N ALA A 139 3.40 6.08 -1.99
CA ALA A 139 2.58 7.12 -2.62
C ALA A 139 1.23 7.32 -1.89
N TYR A 140 0.64 6.24 -1.38
CA TYR A 140 -0.60 6.29 -0.62
C TYR A 140 -0.42 6.99 0.73
N ALA A 141 0.68 6.70 1.44
CA ALA A 141 1.00 7.33 2.73
C ALA A 141 1.22 8.85 2.61
N ALA A 142 1.66 9.33 1.43
CA ALA A 142 1.83 10.76 1.18
C ALA A 142 0.50 11.53 0.98
N CYS A 143 -0.63 10.85 0.75
CA CYS A 143 -1.92 11.48 0.51
C CYS A 143 -2.80 11.54 1.78
N ARG A 144 -3.21 12.73 2.19
CA ARG A 144 -4.05 12.96 3.39
C ARG A 144 -5.44 13.48 3.05
N GLU A 145 -5.52 14.40 2.11
CA GLU A 145 -6.74 15.09 1.73
C GLU A 145 -7.29 14.60 0.39
N GLU A 146 -8.60 14.79 0.17
CA GLU A 146 -9.30 14.33 -1.04
C GLU A 146 -8.65 14.85 -2.33
N ALA A 147 -8.16 16.10 -2.33
CA ALA A 147 -7.49 16.70 -3.47
C ALA A 147 -6.16 16.01 -3.82
N GLU A 148 -5.41 15.56 -2.81
CA GLU A 148 -4.15 14.82 -3.00
C GLU A 148 -4.43 13.43 -3.57
N TRP A 149 -5.43 12.72 -3.01
CA TRP A 149 -5.88 11.43 -3.54
C TRP A 149 -6.34 11.54 -4.99
N ARG A 150 -7.14 12.57 -5.32
CA ARG A 150 -7.61 12.77 -6.70
C ARG A 150 -6.46 13.09 -7.64
N TRP A 151 -5.49 13.91 -7.23
CA TRP A 151 -4.29 14.15 -8.02
C TRP A 151 -3.52 12.86 -8.28
N LEU A 152 -3.34 12.01 -7.27
CA LEU A 152 -2.61 10.75 -7.42
C LEU A 152 -3.32 9.81 -8.42
N ALA A 153 -4.65 9.72 -8.35
CA ALA A 153 -5.44 8.95 -9.31
C ALA A 153 -5.28 9.48 -10.75
N CYS A 154 -5.31 10.80 -10.94
CA CYS A 154 -5.04 11.42 -12.24
C CYS A 154 -3.62 11.09 -12.76
N SER A 155 -2.62 11.13 -11.88
CA SER A 155 -1.23 10.79 -12.22
C SER A 155 -1.10 9.34 -12.70
N PHE A 156 -1.75 8.39 -12.03
CA PHE A 156 -1.78 7.00 -12.47
C PHE A 156 -2.54 6.79 -13.79
N GLU A 157 -3.69 7.45 -13.99
CA GLU A 157 -4.40 7.40 -15.27
C GLU A 157 -3.52 7.88 -16.43
N ALA A 158 -2.74 8.94 -16.20
CA ALA A 158 -1.85 9.52 -17.21
C ALA A 158 -0.76 8.54 -17.67
N MET A 159 -0.40 7.53 -16.86
CA MET A 159 0.58 6.51 -17.22
C MET A 159 0.05 5.53 -18.28
N LYS A 160 -1.27 5.32 -18.36
CA LYS A 160 -1.94 4.43 -19.34
C LYS A 160 -1.42 2.98 -19.32
N GLN A 161 -1.06 2.49 -18.14
CA GLN A 161 -0.64 1.11 -17.90
C GLN A 161 -1.67 0.38 -17.03
N ASP A 162 -1.81 -0.92 -17.23
CA ASP A 162 -2.85 -1.73 -16.59
C ASP A 162 -2.84 -1.62 -15.06
N TRP A 163 -1.67 -1.69 -14.43
CA TRP A 163 -1.53 -1.67 -12.97
C TRP A 163 -1.79 -0.27 -12.37
N PRO A 164 -1.17 0.83 -12.85
CA PRO A 164 -1.57 2.19 -12.46
C PRO A 164 -3.07 2.47 -12.64
N LEU A 165 -3.68 2.05 -13.76
CA LEU A 165 -5.12 2.24 -14.00
C LEU A 165 -5.98 1.51 -12.95
N ASP A 166 -5.53 0.34 -12.48
CA ASP A 166 -6.19 -0.38 -11.41
C ASP A 166 -6.14 0.41 -10.08
N HIS A 167 -4.97 0.95 -9.72
CA HIS A 167 -4.81 1.78 -8.53
C HIS A 167 -5.62 3.09 -8.62
N ALA A 168 -5.64 3.76 -9.79
CA ALA A 168 -6.46 4.94 -10.01
C ALA A 168 -7.95 4.65 -9.77
N ARG A 169 -8.45 3.55 -10.32
CA ARG A 169 -9.83 3.08 -10.17
C ARG A 169 -10.20 2.80 -8.71
N ARG A 170 -9.31 2.18 -7.93
CA ARG A 170 -9.49 1.96 -6.48
C ARG A 170 -9.61 3.29 -5.73
N ILE A 171 -8.76 4.27 -6.07
CA ILE A 171 -8.81 5.61 -5.48
C ILE A 171 -10.15 6.29 -5.82
N TYR A 172 -10.58 6.29 -7.08
CA TYR A 172 -11.88 6.88 -7.45
C TYR A 172 -13.06 6.26 -6.73
N ARG A 173 -13.05 4.93 -6.56
CA ARG A 173 -14.06 4.24 -5.74
C ARG A 173 -14.05 4.74 -4.29
N ARG A 174 -12.87 4.86 -3.68
CA ARG A 174 -12.72 5.40 -2.31
C ARG A 174 -13.23 6.84 -2.19
N LEU A 175 -13.02 7.66 -3.21
CA LEU A 175 -13.48 9.05 -3.25
C LEU A 175 -14.98 9.18 -3.56
N GLY A 176 -15.68 8.09 -3.87
CA GLY A 176 -17.07 8.14 -4.32
C GLY A 176 -17.25 8.73 -5.73
N ASP A 177 -16.17 8.81 -6.52
CA ASP A 177 -16.21 9.29 -7.90
C ASP A 177 -16.75 8.18 -8.82
N ARG A 178 -18.09 8.11 -8.85
CA ARG A 178 -18.84 7.08 -9.55
C ARG A 178 -18.51 7.02 -11.05
N GLU A 179 -18.46 8.19 -11.70
CA GLU A 179 -18.26 8.25 -13.14
C GLU A 179 -16.87 7.73 -13.50
N LYS A 180 -15.83 8.19 -12.79
CA LYS A 180 -14.46 7.72 -13.01
C LYS A 180 -14.27 6.25 -12.68
N TYR A 181 -14.82 5.77 -11.57
CA TYR A 181 -14.77 4.35 -11.24
C TYR A 181 -15.37 3.48 -12.37
N LEU A 182 -16.57 3.83 -12.84
CA LEU A 182 -17.25 3.05 -13.88
C LEU A 182 -16.57 3.18 -15.25
N GLU A 183 -16.04 4.34 -15.60
CA GLU A 183 -15.23 4.55 -16.80
C GLU A 183 -14.07 3.55 -16.83
N LEU A 184 -13.23 3.56 -15.79
CA LEU A 184 -12.06 2.70 -15.71
C LEU A 184 -12.42 1.22 -15.56
N ARG A 185 -13.45 0.89 -14.77
CA ARG A 185 -13.88 -0.51 -14.60
C ARG A 185 -14.33 -1.13 -15.91
N ARG A 186 -14.97 -0.36 -16.80
CA ARG A 186 -15.45 -0.85 -18.11
C ARG A 186 -14.34 -1.13 -19.11
N LEU A 187 -13.15 -0.54 -18.95
CA LEU A 187 -12.02 -0.76 -19.86
C LEU A 187 -11.54 -2.22 -19.84
N LYS A 188 -11.64 -2.89 -18.68
CA LYS A 188 -11.16 -4.26 -18.49
C LYS A 188 -12.11 -5.03 -17.59
N MET A 189 -12.77 -6.06 -18.12
CA MET A 189 -13.69 -6.95 -17.39
C MET A 189 -13.38 -8.40 -17.77
N VAL A 190 -12.24 -8.92 -17.32
CA VAL A 190 -11.68 -10.19 -17.79
C VAL A 190 -11.85 -11.28 -16.75
N TYR A 191 -11.49 -11.01 -15.50
CA TYR A 191 -11.44 -12.02 -14.44
C TYR A 191 -12.69 -12.02 -13.57
N GLY A 192 -12.98 -13.13 -12.89
CA GLY A 192 -14.11 -13.20 -11.95
C GLY A 192 -14.09 -12.08 -10.90
N LEU A 193 -12.90 -11.71 -10.43
CA LEU A 193 -12.70 -10.58 -9.50
C LEU A 193 -13.11 -9.22 -10.09
N ASP A 194 -13.00 -9.02 -11.40
CA ASP A 194 -13.41 -7.76 -12.04
C ASP A 194 -14.93 -7.58 -11.97
N TYR A 195 -15.67 -8.65 -12.25
CA TYR A 195 -17.13 -8.67 -12.13
C TYR A 195 -17.58 -8.60 -10.68
N HIS A 196 -16.88 -9.29 -9.77
CA HIS A 196 -17.19 -9.23 -8.35
C HIS A 196 -17.03 -7.81 -7.79
N ASP A 197 -15.95 -7.12 -8.15
CA ASP A 197 -15.72 -5.73 -7.76
C ASP A 197 -16.86 -4.80 -8.21
N LEU A 198 -17.32 -4.92 -9.46
CA LEU A 198 -18.45 -4.13 -9.99
C LEU A 198 -19.80 -4.52 -9.38
N ALA A 199 -20.04 -5.82 -9.15
CA ALA A 199 -21.24 -6.29 -8.46
C ALA A 199 -21.31 -5.74 -7.04
N GLN A 200 -20.19 -5.76 -6.32
CA GLN A 200 -20.05 -5.21 -4.99
C GLN A 200 -20.31 -3.69 -4.98
N PHE A 201 -19.76 -2.96 -5.95
CA PHE A 201 -20.02 -1.53 -6.12
C PHE A 201 -21.52 -1.22 -6.25
N TYR A 202 -22.23 -1.91 -7.15
CA TYR A 202 -23.68 -1.71 -7.28
C TYR A 202 -24.47 -2.11 -6.04
N ARG A 203 -24.01 -3.14 -5.31
CA ARG A 203 -24.64 -3.54 -4.03
C ARG A 203 -24.49 -2.44 -2.99
N GLU A 204 -23.33 -1.83 -2.88
CA GLU A 204 -23.05 -0.71 -1.97
C GLU A 204 -23.86 0.54 -2.32
N GLU A 205 -24.15 0.78 -3.61
CA GLU A 205 -25.09 1.81 -4.07
C GLU A 205 -26.58 1.46 -3.80
N GLY A 206 -26.88 0.27 -3.25
CA GLY A 206 -28.24 -0.23 -3.04
C GLY A 206 -28.92 -0.76 -4.30
N ASN A 207 -28.21 -0.86 -5.42
CA ASN A 207 -28.72 -1.39 -6.69
C ASN A 207 -28.58 -2.91 -6.77
N ARG A 208 -29.40 -3.62 -5.99
CA ARG A 208 -29.37 -5.08 -5.87
C ARG A 208 -29.55 -5.80 -7.20
N GLU A 209 -30.43 -5.31 -8.07
CA GLU A 209 -30.71 -5.95 -9.37
C GLU A 209 -29.47 -5.91 -10.29
N GLN A 210 -28.84 -4.73 -10.42
CA GLN A 210 -27.61 -4.62 -11.22
C GLN A 210 -26.46 -5.42 -10.64
N ALA A 211 -26.32 -5.43 -9.31
CA ALA A 211 -25.30 -6.21 -8.63
C ALA A 211 -25.39 -7.71 -8.97
N LEU A 212 -26.60 -8.28 -8.92
CA LEU A 212 -26.87 -9.67 -9.27
C LEU A 212 -26.64 -9.94 -10.75
N ALA A 213 -27.10 -9.04 -11.63
CA ALA A 213 -26.91 -9.18 -13.08
C ALA A 213 -25.43 -9.22 -13.45
N VAL A 214 -24.60 -8.35 -12.87
CA VAL A 214 -23.15 -8.32 -13.09
C VAL A 214 -22.49 -9.59 -12.55
N ALA A 215 -22.88 -10.07 -11.37
CA ALA A 215 -22.31 -11.28 -10.81
C ALA A 215 -22.64 -12.53 -11.65
N GLU A 216 -23.88 -12.63 -12.14
CA GLU A 216 -24.32 -13.70 -13.06
C GLU A 216 -23.61 -13.62 -14.42
N GLU A 217 -23.38 -12.42 -14.94
CA GLU A 217 -22.58 -12.22 -16.14
C GLU A 217 -21.12 -12.68 -15.91
N GLY A 218 -20.55 -12.33 -14.76
CA GLY A 218 -19.20 -12.72 -14.38
C GLY A 218 -19.00 -14.23 -14.29
N LEU A 219 -19.96 -14.98 -13.73
CA LEU A 219 -19.88 -16.44 -13.70
C LEU A 219 -19.89 -17.07 -15.09
N LYS A 220 -20.48 -16.39 -16.09
CA LYS A 220 -20.57 -16.89 -17.47
C LYS A 220 -19.37 -16.51 -18.32
N LYS A 221 -18.82 -15.31 -18.13
CA LYS A 221 -17.82 -14.71 -19.03
C LYS A 221 -16.44 -14.55 -18.40
N GLY A 222 -16.36 -14.48 -17.08
CA GLY A 222 -15.11 -14.24 -16.37
C GLY A 222 -14.11 -15.37 -16.60
N GLN A 223 -12.83 -15.05 -16.41
CA GLN A 223 -11.73 -16.00 -16.43
C GLN A 223 -11.12 -16.16 -15.03
N GLY A 224 -10.44 -17.29 -14.80
CA GLY A 224 -9.72 -17.56 -13.55
C GLY A 224 -10.64 -17.90 -12.38
N ARG A 225 -10.29 -17.40 -11.19
CA ARG A 225 -11.02 -17.67 -9.94
C ARG A 225 -12.42 -17.03 -9.98
N MET A 226 -13.44 -17.79 -9.56
CA MET A 226 -14.86 -17.38 -9.53
C MET A 226 -15.44 -17.39 -8.11
N ASP A 227 -14.60 -17.56 -7.11
CA ASP A 227 -15.02 -17.92 -5.75
C ASP A 227 -15.88 -16.84 -5.13
N GLU A 228 -15.45 -15.59 -5.26
CA GLU A 228 -16.14 -14.42 -4.75
C GLU A 228 -17.51 -14.22 -5.42
N LEU A 229 -17.61 -14.48 -6.73
CA LEU A 229 -18.88 -14.43 -7.46
C LEU A 229 -19.86 -15.52 -7.00
N ARG A 230 -19.37 -16.75 -6.82
CA ARG A 230 -20.20 -17.85 -6.33
C ARG A 230 -20.68 -17.58 -4.91
N GLN A 231 -19.81 -17.09 -4.03
CA GLN A 231 -20.17 -16.70 -2.67
C GLN A 231 -21.20 -15.57 -2.65
N PHE A 232 -21.01 -14.54 -3.48
CA PHE A 232 -21.94 -13.41 -3.61
C PHE A 232 -23.34 -13.88 -4.00
N LEU A 233 -23.45 -14.71 -5.04
CA LEU A 233 -24.74 -15.23 -5.51
C LEU A 233 -25.35 -16.26 -4.56
N ALA A 234 -24.53 -17.05 -3.85
CA ALA A 234 -25.01 -18.00 -2.86
C ALA A 234 -25.63 -17.26 -1.65
N GLY A 235 -25.02 -16.15 -1.22
CA GLY A 235 -25.63 -15.29 -0.19
C GLY A 235 -27.02 -14.79 -0.60
N HIS A 236 -27.17 -14.36 -1.86
CA HIS A 236 -28.48 -13.96 -2.39
C HIS A 236 -29.49 -15.11 -2.43
N ALA A 237 -29.08 -16.29 -2.93
CA ALA A 237 -29.93 -17.48 -3.00
C ALA A 237 -30.40 -17.93 -1.60
N LEU A 238 -29.53 -17.82 -0.60
CA LEU A 238 -29.87 -18.08 0.79
C LEU A 238 -30.95 -17.12 1.30
N GLU A 239 -30.78 -15.81 1.05
CA GLU A 239 -31.75 -14.78 1.44
C GLU A 239 -33.10 -14.93 0.74
N SER A 240 -33.12 -15.37 -0.52
CA SER A 240 -34.35 -15.55 -1.31
C SER A 240 -35.04 -16.89 -1.07
N GLY A 241 -34.45 -17.79 -0.29
CA GLY A 241 -34.96 -19.15 -0.09
C GLY A 241 -34.73 -20.09 -1.28
N ASP A 242 -33.87 -19.73 -2.23
CA ASP A 242 -33.55 -20.56 -3.40
C ASP A 242 -32.48 -21.61 -3.05
N ARG A 243 -32.95 -22.67 -2.37
CA ARG A 243 -32.08 -23.77 -1.90
C ARG A 243 -31.36 -24.49 -3.03
N GLU A 244 -32.03 -24.71 -4.16
CA GLU A 244 -31.44 -25.40 -5.32
C GLU A 244 -30.25 -24.60 -5.86
N ARG A 245 -30.47 -23.30 -6.12
CA ARG A 245 -29.40 -22.41 -6.60
C ARG A 245 -28.25 -22.31 -5.60
N TYR A 246 -28.56 -22.22 -4.31
CA TYR A 246 -27.55 -22.19 -3.25
C TYR A 246 -26.66 -23.44 -3.30
N LEU A 247 -27.25 -24.64 -3.35
CA LEU A 247 -26.51 -25.89 -3.38
C LEU A 247 -25.67 -26.04 -4.66
N ASP A 248 -26.19 -25.64 -5.81
CA ASP A 248 -25.44 -25.66 -7.08
C ASP A 248 -24.19 -24.79 -7.02
N LEU A 249 -24.30 -23.59 -6.45
CA LEU A 249 -23.17 -22.68 -6.28
C LEU A 249 -22.12 -23.23 -5.30
N GLN A 250 -22.57 -23.81 -4.17
CA GLN A 250 -21.68 -24.45 -3.19
C GLN A 250 -20.99 -25.68 -3.77
N PHE A 251 -21.70 -26.48 -4.58
CA PHE A 251 -21.12 -27.62 -5.27
C PHE A 251 -20.04 -27.17 -6.25
N ALA A 252 -20.37 -26.21 -7.12
CA ALA A 252 -19.44 -25.66 -8.09
C ALA A 252 -18.18 -25.07 -7.42
N GLN A 253 -18.34 -24.46 -6.24
CA GLN A 253 -17.23 -23.97 -5.43
C GLN A 253 -16.34 -25.12 -4.92
N ALA A 254 -16.93 -26.17 -4.35
CA ALA A 254 -16.19 -27.29 -3.78
C ALA A 254 -15.40 -28.08 -4.84
N VAL A 255 -15.96 -28.22 -6.04
CA VAL A 255 -15.31 -28.97 -7.14
C VAL A 255 -14.32 -28.13 -7.96
N ALA A 256 -14.24 -26.81 -7.75
CA ALA A 256 -13.30 -25.97 -8.49
C ALA A 256 -11.82 -26.31 -8.17
N SER A 257 -11.52 -26.65 -6.91
CA SER A 257 -10.16 -27.02 -6.47
C SER A 257 -10.02 -28.49 -6.04
N LEU A 258 -11.15 -29.22 -5.91
CA LEU A 258 -11.22 -30.63 -5.51
C LEU A 258 -10.38 -30.99 -4.26
N THR A 259 -10.46 -30.17 -3.21
CA THR A 259 -9.77 -30.44 -1.95
C THR A 259 -10.62 -31.31 -1.02
N LEU A 260 -9.97 -32.10 -0.15
CA LEU A 260 -10.65 -32.88 0.89
C LEU A 260 -11.45 -31.97 1.84
N GLU A 261 -10.92 -30.80 2.14
CA GLU A 261 -11.60 -29.79 2.95
C GLU A 261 -12.87 -29.28 2.26
N GLY A 262 -12.78 -28.92 0.98
CA GLY A 262 -13.94 -28.49 0.19
C GLY A 262 -15.05 -29.55 0.16
N TYR A 263 -14.69 -30.82 -0.04
CA TYR A 263 -15.65 -31.93 0.03
C TYR A 263 -16.31 -32.06 1.40
N LYS A 264 -15.53 -32.00 2.49
CA LYS A 264 -16.08 -32.10 3.86
C LYS A 264 -17.03 -30.95 4.18
N THR A 265 -16.70 -29.73 3.74
CA THR A 265 -17.56 -28.55 3.90
C THR A 265 -18.86 -28.72 3.12
N PHE A 266 -18.78 -29.09 1.84
CA PHE A 266 -19.97 -29.32 1.02
C PHE A 266 -20.86 -30.43 1.57
N LYS A 267 -20.27 -31.54 2.04
CA LYS A 267 -21.03 -32.65 2.64
C LYS A 267 -21.88 -32.20 3.84
N LYS A 268 -21.38 -31.29 4.67
CA LYS A 268 -22.15 -30.73 5.80
C LYS A 268 -23.33 -29.90 5.31
N ILE A 269 -23.11 -29.07 4.29
CA ILE A 269 -24.15 -28.23 3.66
C ILE A 269 -25.27 -29.07 3.04
N CYS A 270 -24.99 -30.30 2.61
CA CYS A 270 -26.02 -31.20 2.09
C CYS A 270 -26.84 -31.91 3.18
N ASP A 271 -26.48 -31.80 4.46
CA ASP A 271 -27.20 -32.49 5.54
C ASP A 271 -28.55 -31.80 5.82
N PRO A 272 -29.69 -32.46 5.58
CA PRO A 272 -31.02 -31.89 5.78
C PRO A 272 -31.35 -31.58 7.25
N SER A 273 -30.50 -32.00 8.20
CA SER A 273 -30.64 -31.67 9.63
C SER A 273 -29.95 -30.36 10.05
N ASP A 274 -29.26 -29.67 9.14
CA ASP A 274 -28.59 -28.40 9.44
C ASP A 274 -29.60 -27.23 9.48
N PRO A 275 -29.81 -26.59 10.65
CA PRO A 275 -30.79 -25.50 10.82
C PRO A 275 -30.37 -24.18 10.16
N SER A 276 -29.18 -24.09 9.57
CA SER A 276 -28.68 -22.87 8.90
C SER A 276 -29.07 -22.76 7.42
N LEU A 277 -29.79 -23.75 6.88
CA LEU A 277 -30.16 -23.82 5.46
C LEU A 277 -31.57 -23.28 5.20
N PRO A 278 -31.81 -22.66 4.03
CA PRO A 278 -33.14 -22.24 3.63
C PRO A 278 -33.97 -23.50 3.33
N LEU A 279 -35.22 -23.52 3.81
CA LEU A 279 -36.18 -24.60 3.57
C LEU A 279 -36.68 -24.61 2.13
#